data_AF-K9VTT3-F1
#
_entry.id   AF-K9VTT3-F1
#
_cell.length_a   1.000
_cell.length_b   1.000
_cell.length_c   1.000
_cell.angle_alpha   90.00
_cell.angle_beta   90.00
_cell.angle_gamma   90.00
#
_symmetry.space_group_name_H-M   'P 1'
#
loop_
_entity.id
_entity.type
_entity.pdbx_description
1 polymer ?
#
loop_
_entity_poly.entity_id
_entity_poly.type
_entity_poly.pdbx_seq_one_letter_code
_entity_poly.pdbx_strand_id
1 'polypeptide(L)' 'MTTQSSSSSSVWQQTARLTLSTPVQATLYISLCALTVWTVYFTTYPAVHNKVHSLRHHTLMVSCH' A
#
# COMPACT_ATOMS: atom_id res chain seq x y z
N MET A 1 -28.25 15.16 38.49
CA MET A 1 -27.12 15.68 37.70
C MET A 1 -26.27 14.49 37.28
N THR A 2 -26.48 13.96 36.08
CA THR A 2 -25.78 12.77 35.56
C THR A 2 -24.93 13.20 34.38
N THR A 3 -23.64 13.40 34.62
CA THR A 3 -22.64 13.66 33.58
C THR A 3 -22.26 12.32 32.92
N GLN A 4 -22.81 12.04 31.73
CA GLN A 4 -22.35 10.93 30.89
C GLN A 4 -21.10 11.35 30.12
N SER A 5 -19.94 10.96 30.64
CA SER A 5 -18.65 11.04 29.95
C SER A 5 -18.44 9.78 29.10
N SER A 6 -18.90 9.79 27.84
CA SER A 6 -18.72 8.65 26.93
C SER A 6 -18.56 9.07 25.46
N SER A 7 -17.65 10.00 25.15
CA SER A 7 -17.37 10.39 23.75
C SER A 7 -16.05 9.82 23.19
N SER A 8 -15.21 9.20 24.03
CA SER A 8 -13.89 8.71 23.62
C SER A 8 -13.92 7.30 23.02
N SER A 9 -14.89 6.46 23.39
CA SER A 9 -15.01 5.09 22.87
C SER A 9 -15.50 5.05 21.42
N SER A 10 -16.33 6.01 21.00
CA SER A 10 -16.97 6.00 19.68
C SER A 10 -15.98 6.23 18.53
N VAL A 11 -15.00 7.12 18.71
CA VAL A 11 -14.01 7.43 17.67
C VAL A 11 -13.12 6.22 17.39
N TRP A 12 -12.59 5.56 18.43
CA TRP A 12 -11.77 4.35 18.27
C TRP A 12 -12.55 3.18 17.65
N GLN A 13 -13.82 2.99 18.03
CA GLN A 13 -14.67 1.95 17.45
C GLN A 13 -15.02 2.24 15.98
N GLN A 14 -15.24 3.51 15.64
CA GLN A 14 -15.48 3.93 14.26
C GLN A 14 -14.23 3.74 13.39
N THR A 15 -13.05 4.14 13.88
CA THR A 15 -11.76 3.90 13.22
C THR A 15 -11.50 2.41 13.05
N ALA A 16 -11.74 1.59 14.08
CA ALA A 16 -11.60 0.14 13.99
C ALA A 16 -12.52 -0.46 12.92
N ARG A 17 -13.79 -0.01 12.83
CA ARG A 17 -14.73 -0.47 11.80
C ARG A 17 -14.31 -0.06 10.39
N LEU A 18 -13.77 1.15 10.21
CA LEU A 18 -13.26 1.63 8.93
C LEU A 18 -12.00 0.87 8.51
N THR A 19 -11.03 0.70 9.39
CA THR A 19 -9.80 -0.06 9.11
C THR A 19 -10.07 -1.55 8.91
N LEU A 20 -11.01 -2.14 9.67
CA LEU A 20 -11.44 -3.52 9.50
C LEU A 20 -12.42 -3.70 8.33
N SER A 21 -12.82 -2.62 7.67
CA SER A 21 -13.70 -2.71 6.52
C SER A 21 -12.97 -3.37 5.34
N THR A 22 -13.68 -4.27 4.67
CA THR A 22 -13.20 -4.94 3.45
C THR A 22 -12.73 -3.98 2.35
N PRO A 23 -13.37 -2.82 2.07
CA PRO A 23 -12.85 -1.91 1.06
C PRO A 23 -11.51 -1.29 1.46
N VAL A 24 -11.30 -0.91 2.72
CA VAL A 24 -10.02 -0.33 3.17
C VAL A 24 -8.90 -1.36 3.08
N GLN A 25 -9.15 -2.61 3.51
CA GLN A 25 -8.19 -3.69 3.35
C GLN A 25 -7.85 -3.96 1.88
N ALA A 26 -8.86 -3.98 1.00
CA ALA A 26 -8.65 -4.17 -0.44
C ALA A 26 -7.83 -3.02 -1.04
N THR A 27 -8.14 -1.77 -0.71
CA THR A 27 -7.38 -0.60 -1.17
C THR A 27 -5.93 -0.65 -0.71
N LEU A 28 -5.68 -0.99 0.56
CA LEU A 28 -4.31 -1.14 1.07
C LEU A 28 -3.55 -2.25 0.34
N TYR A 29 -4.19 -3.39 0.11
CA TYR A 29 -3.58 -4.51 -0.59
C TYR A 29 -3.25 -4.17 -2.05
N ILE A 30 -4.19 -3.56 -2.77
CA ILE A 30 -3.99 -3.13 -4.16
C ILE A 30 -2.88 -2.07 -4.23
N SER A 31 -2.87 -1.10 -3.31
CA SER A 31 -1.85 -0.06 -3.25
C SER A 31 -0.46 -0.64 -3.00
N LEU A 32 -0.35 -1.60 -2.09
CA LEU A 32 0.88 -2.31 -1.81
C LEU A 32 1.37 -3.11 -3.02
N CYS A 33 0.46 -3.79 -3.71
CA CYS A 33 0.77 -4.53 -4.94
C CYS A 33 1.27 -3.59 -6.04
N ALA A 34 0.57 -2.48 -6.27
CA ALA A 34 0.96 -1.47 -7.24
C ALA A 34 2.34 -0.88 -6.93
N LEU A 35 2.61 -0.55 -5.66
CA LEU A 35 3.91 -0.01 -5.22
C LEU A 35 5.04 -1.04 -5.39
N THR A 36 4.76 -2.31 -5.13
CA THR A 36 5.72 -3.40 -5.33
C THR A 36 6.06 -3.56 -6.81
N VAL A 37 5.05 -3.64 -7.68
CA VAL A 37 5.22 -3.74 -9.14
C VAL A 37 5.98 -2.52 -9.67
N TRP A 38 5.59 -1.32 -9.25
CA TRP A 38 6.29 -0.08 -9.60
C TRP A 38 7.77 -0.13 -9.19
N THR A 39 8.05 -0.57 -7.96
CA THR A 39 9.43 -0.65 -7.47
C THR A 39 10.27 -1.62 -8.29
N VAL A 40 9.75 -2.81 -8.60
CA VAL A 40 10.45 -3.78 -9.45
C VAL A 40 10.77 -3.18 -10.82
N TYR A 41 9.78 -2.55 -11.46
CA TYR A 41 9.94 -2.03 -12.83
C TYR A 41 10.63 -0.67 -12.93
N PHE A 42 10.68 0.15 -11.88
CA PHE A 42 11.15 1.54 -11.98
C PHE A 42 12.15 1.95 -10.91
N THR A 43 12.58 1.07 -9.99
CA THR A 43 13.65 1.40 -9.04
C THR A 43 14.94 1.82 -9.74
N THR A 44 15.63 2.80 -9.17
CA THR A 44 16.96 3.27 -9.56
C THR A 44 18.08 2.71 -8.67
N TYR A 45 17.73 1.94 -7.63
CA TYR A 45 18.70 1.37 -6.71
C TYR A 45 19.45 0.21 -7.38
N PRO A 46 20.77 0.29 -7.62
CA PRO A 46 21.50 -0.63 -8.50
C PRO A 46 21.41 -2.10 -8.07
N ALA A 47 21.48 -2.37 -6.77
CA ALA A 47 21.47 -3.75 -6.28
C ALA A 47 20.15 -4.46 -6.56
N VAL A 48 19.01 -3.75 -6.48
CA VAL A 48 17.70 -4.31 -6.83
C VAL A 48 17.49 -4.27 -8.33
N HIS A 49 17.80 -3.15 -8.99
CA HIS A 49 17.69 -3.00 -10.45
C HIS A 49 18.38 -4.16 -11.19
N ASN A 50 19.63 -4.45 -10.83
CA ASN A 50 20.42 -5.51 -11.48
C ASN A 50 19.81 -6.91 -11.28
N LYS A 51 19.11 -7.16 -10.17
CA LYS A 51 18.45 -8.45 -9.91
C LYS A 51 17.23 -8.67 -10.80
N VAL A 52 16.54 -7.60 -11.17
CA VAL A 52 15.31 -7.65 -11.99
C VAL A 52 15.53 -7.08 -13.41
N HIS A 53 16.77 -6.83 -13.80
CA HIS A 53 17.13 -6.21 -15.07
C HIS A 53 16.61 -7.01 -16.26
N SER A 54 16.83 -8.33 -16.27
CA SER A 54 16.33 -9.20 -17.35
C SER A 54 14.80 -9.14 -17.48
N LEU A 55 14.08 -9.15 -16.36
CA LEU A 55 12.63 -9.01 -16.34
C LEU A 55 12.18 -7.67 -16.95
N ARG A 56 12.87 -6.58 -16.61
CA ARG A 56 12.59 -5.23 -17.13
C ARG A 56 12.80 -5.15 -18.64
N HIS A 57 13.88 -5.75 -19.18
CA HIS A 57 14.11 -5.78 -20.64
C HIS A 57 13.06 -6.56 -21.42
N HIS A 58 12.40 -7.54 -20.80
CA HIS A 58 11.31 -8.29 -21.45
C HIS A 58 9.97 -7.56 -21.36
N THR A 59 9.89 -6.45 -20.61
CA THR A 59 8.67 -5.69 -20.41
C THR A 59 8.69 -4.45 -21.29
N LEU A 60 7.82 -4.44 -22.30
CA LEU A 60 7.64 -3.31 -23.20
C LEU A 60 7.36 -2.03 -22.39
N MET A 61 7.93 -0.91 -22.85
CA MET A 61 7.86 0.43 -22.22
C MET A 61 8.66 0.64 -20.93
N VAL A 62 9.32 -0.38 -20.38
CA VAL A 62 10.24 -0.20 -19.26
C VAL A 62 11.62 0.16 -19.79
N SER A 63 11.88 1.46 -19.93
CA SER A 63 13.21 1.94 -20.31
C SER A 63 14.24 1.55 -19.25
N CYS A 64 15.29 0.89 -19.69
CA CYS A 64 16.55 0.73 -18.96
C CYS A 64 17.63 1.51 -19.73
N HIS A 65 18.80 1.68 -19.12
CA HIS A 65 19.91 2.51 -19.64
C HIS A 65 20.19 2.29 -21.14
#